data_AF-A0A2L2X5F7-F1
#
_entry.id   AF-A0A2L2X5F7-F1
#
_cell.length_a   1.000
_cell.length_b   1.000
_cell.length_c   1.000
_cell.angle_alpha   90.00
_cell.angle_beta   90.00
_cell.angle_gamma   90.00
#
_symmetry.space_group_name_H-M   'P 1'
#
loop_
_entity.id
_entity.type
_entity.pdbx_description
1 polymer ?
#
loop_
_entity_poly.entity_id
_entity_poly.type
_entity_poly.pdbx_seq_one_letter_code
_entity_poly.pdbx_strand_id
1 'polypeptide(L)'
;MVSSKNSSEGFESSFVEDHKKYVEELLNSIDTGISPALTLNSHQCPFGVWYDNYKPTNNLVINHLKKIDEPHKRLHVIGAEVVKLLSSSRGDSEERLQALKQEVCERLAPELIGLLEKTLKIIKDSIREMVVILEFSGANIGLIVDEVHSVEVLSYLSKDMDLKSAYGSKYINSVAKSNKMDEMVLLVDERSIFDTFKASNVDVEAILEKQAEPVVEKTPPEVVPKN
;
A
#
# COMPACT_ATOMS: atom_id res chain seq x y z
N MET A 1 -7.92 -8.44 21.89
CA MET A 1 -7.79 -9.43 20.81
C MET A 1 -9.02 -9.33 19.91
N VAL A 2 -8.97 -8.43 18.92
CA VAL A 2 -9.77 -8.49 17.70
C VAL A 2 -8.81 -8.02 16.62
N SER A 3 -8.17 -8.97 15.96
CA SER A 3 -7.49 -8.71 14.70
C SER A 3 -8.61 -8.55 13.68
N SER A 4 -9.12 -7.31 13.53
CA SER A 4 -9.77 -6.94 12.28
C SER A 4 -8.66 -6.91 11.25
N LYS A 5 -8.39 -8.06 10.63
CA LYS A 5 -7.78 -8.08 9.32
C LYS A 5 -8.76 -7.38 8.41
N ASN A 6 -8.55 -6.10 8.17
CA ASN A 6 -9.08 -5.45 6.98
C ASN A 6 -8.49 -6.21 5.79
N SER A 7 -9.23 -7.18 5.27
CA SER A 7 -8.93 -7.89 4.03
C SER A 7 -9.02 -6.99 2.78
N SER A 8 -9.04 -5.66 2.98
CA SER A 8 -9.06 -4.60 1.98
C SER A 8 -7.73 -3.85 1.84
N GLU A 9 -6.71 -4.18 2.64
CA GLU A 9 -5.45 -3.44 2.70
C GLU A 9 -4.39 -4.01 1.76
N GLY A 10 -4.38 -3.51 0.53
CA GLY A 10 -3.22 -3.53 -0.36
C GLY A 10 -3.18 -4.63 -1.41
N PHE A 11 -2.42 -4.38 -2.47
CA PHE A 11 -2.06 -5.36 -3.49
C PHE A 11 -0.84 -6.14 -2.99
N GLU A 12 -0.95 -7.46 -2.92
CA GLU A 12 0.08 -8.32 -2.34
C GLU A 12 1.11 -8.79 -3.38
N SER A 13 2.36 -9.00 -2.95
CA SER A 13 3.38 -9.63 -3.79
C SER A 13 3.07 -11.10 -4.11
N SER A 14 2.27 -11.76 -3.27
CA SER A 14 1.79 -13.13 -3.48
C SER A 14 1.08 -13.29 -4.81
N PHE A 15 0.29 -12.30 -5.25
CA PHE A 15 -0.43 -12.35 -6.53
C PHE A 15 0.50 -12.52 -7.73
N VAL A 16 1.68 -11.89 -7.71
CA VAL A 16 2.69 -12.02 -8.76
C VAL A 16 3.27 -13.44 -8.75
N GLU A 17 3.68 -13.91 -7.58
CA GLU A 17 4.33 -15.21 -7.42
C GLU A 17 3.39 -16.38 -7.73
N ASP A 18 2.11 -16.26 -7.36
CA ASP A 18 1.09 -17.25 -7.68
C ASP A 18 0.88 -17.36 -9.20
N HIS A 19 0.90 -16.24 -9.93
CA HIS A 19 0.81 -16.26 -11.39
C HIS A 19 2.08 -16.79 -12.07
N LYS A 20 3.27 -16.54 -11.51
CA LYS A 20 4.51 -17.15 -12.01
C LYS A 20 4.44 -18.68 -11.89
N LYS A 21 4.00 -19.18 -10.73
CA LYS A 21 3.79 -20.62 -10.50
C LYS A 21 2.71 -21.19 -11.40
N TYR A 22 1.61 -20.46 -11.60
CA TYR A 22 0.54 -20.84 -12.52
C TYR A 22 1.09 -21.08 -13.93
N VAL A 23 1.90 -20.15 -14.44
CA VAL A 23 2.53 -20.26 -15.76
C VAL A 23 3.49 -21.45 -15.79
N GLU A 24 4.34 -21.62 -14.79
CA GLU A 24 5.27 -22.75 -14.70
C GLU A 24 4.53 -24.10 -14.75
N GLU A 25 3.50 -24.27 -13.93
CA GLU A 25 2.70 -25.50 -13.89
C GLU A 25 1.97 -25.74 -15.21
N LEU A 26 1.40 -24.70 -15.83
CA LEU A 26 0.74 -24.80 -17.12
C LEU A 26 1.70 -25.27 -18.22
N LEU A 27 2.90 -24.68 -18.28
CA LEU A 27 3.93 -25.05 -19.25
C LEU A 27 4.42 -26.48 -19.01
N ASN A 28 4.64 -26.86 -17.75
CA ASN A 28 5.04 -28.22 -17.38
C ASN A 28 3.95 -29.24 -17.76
N SER A 29 2.68 -28.90 -17.59
CA SER A 29 1.56 -29.74 -18.02
C SER A 29 1.50 -29.95 -19.52
N ILE A 30 1.80 -28.92 -20.31
CA ILE A 30 1.93 -29.05 -21.77
C ILE A 30 3.08 -29.99 -22.12
N ASP A 31 4.24 -29.84 -21.47
CA ASP A 31 5.44 -30.62 -21.79
C ASP A 31 5.37 -32.08 -21.34
N THR A 32 4.67 -32.36 -20.24
CA THR A 32 4.55 -33.71 -19.67
C THR A 32 3.28 -34.43 -20.12
N GLY A 33 2.31 -33.72 -20.68
CA GLY A 33 0.99 -34.24 -21.00
C GLY A 33 0.12 -34.54 -19.76
N ILE A 34 0.55 -34.13 -18.57
CA ILE A 34 -0.18 -34.35 -17.31
C ILE A 34 -1.07 -33.15 -17.04
N SER A 35 -2.37 -33.37 -16.84
CA SER A 35 -3.32 -32.30 -16.56
C SER A 35 -2.91 -31.48 -15.31
N PRO A 36 -2.92 -30.14 -15.41
CA PRO A 36 -2.54 -29.26 -14.31
C PRO A 36 -3.58 -29.27 -13.18
N ALA A 37 -3.14 -29.06 -11.94
CA ALA A 37 -4.00 -28.85 -10.78
C ALA A 37 -4.30 -27.34 -10.58
N LEU A 38 -4.66 -26.66 -11.67
CA LEU A 38 -4.82 -25.21 -11.71
C LEU A 38 -6.26 -24.75 -11.59
N THR A 39 -6.47 -23.56 -11.00
CA THR A 39 -7.76 -22.88 -11.05
C THR A 39 -8.04 -22.38 -12.47
N LEU A 40 -9.18 -22.77 -13.05
CA LEU A 40 -9.53 -22.42 -14.43
C LEU A 40 -10.41 -21.16 -14.55
N ASN A 41 -10.92 -20.65 -13.42
CA ASN A 41 -11.72 -19.43 -13.38
C ASN A 41 -10.86 -18.28 -12.84
N SER A 42 -10.70 -17.22 -13.64
CA SER A 42 -9.94 -16.02 -13.27
C SER A 42 -10.48 -15.33 -12.02
N HIS A 43 -11.78 -15.42 -11.73
CA HIS A 43 -12.39 -14.79 -10.54
C HIS A 43 -12.21 -15.63 -9.26
N GLN A 44 -11.69 -16.85 -9.36
CA GLN A 44 -11.50 -17.75 -8.21
C GLN A 44 -10.05 -17.84 -7.74
N CYS A 45 -9.09 -17.29 -8.49
CA CYS A 45 -7.72 -17.20 -8.01
C CYS A 45 -7.60 -16.09 -6.93
N PRO A 46 -6.59 -16.13 -6.03
CA PRO A 46 -6.45 -15.15 -4.97
C PRO A 46 -6.48 -13.70 -5.47
N PHE A 47 -5.78 -13.42 -6.58
CA PHE A 47 -5.81 -12.12 -7.24
C PHE A 47 -7.20 -11.76 -7.78
N GLY A 48 -7.91 -12.69 -8.43
CA GLY A 48 -9.24 -12.45 -8.98
C GLY A 48 -10.26 -12.11 -7.91
N VAL A 49 -10.25 -12.86 -6.81
CA VAL A 49 -11.09 -12.58 -5.64
C VAL A 49 -10.77 -11.17 -5.10
N TRP A 50 -9.50 -10.82 -5.00
CA TRP A 50 -9.11 -9.47 -4.59
C TRP A 50 -9.56 -8.39 -5.59
N TYR A 51 -9.33 -8.62 -6.88
CA TYR A 51 -9.63 -7.68 -7.97
C TYR A 51 -11.12 -7.33 -8.03
N ASP A 52 -12.00 -8.32 -7.83
CA ASP A 52 -13.45 -8.12 -7.84
C ASP A 52 -13.95 -7.31 -6.64
N ASN A 53 -13.23 -7.33 -5.52
CA ASN A 53 -13.62 -6.65 -4.28
C ASN A 53 -12.89 -5.31 -4.07
N TYR A 54 -11.75 -5.09 -4.74
CA TYR A 54 -10.93 -3.90 -4.55
C TYR A 54 -11.54 -2.67 -5.23
N LYS A 55 -11.69 -1.58 -4.47
CA LYS A 55 -12.26 -0.31 -4.93
C LYS A 55 -11.22 0.81 -4.86
N PRO A 56 -10.32 0.91 -5.86
CA PRO A 56 -9.32 1.98 -5.88
C PRO A 56 -9.96 3.35 -6.11
N THR A 57 -9.48 4.35 -5.38
CA THR A 57 -9.83 5.77 -5.60
C THR A 57 -8.79 6.49 -6.48
N ASN A 58 -7.56 5.95 -6.56
CA ASN A 58 -6.49 6.53 -7.35
C ASN A 58 -6.64 6.17 -8.85
N ASN A 59 -6.83 7.18 -9.70
CA ASN A 59 -6.98 7.02 -11.15
C ASN A 59 -5.81 6.30 -11.84
N LEU A 60 -4.58 6.46 -11.33
CA LEU A 60 -3.42 5.73 -11.87
C LEU A 60 -3.55 4.23 -11.58
N VAL A 61 -3.96 3.86 -10.37
CA VAL A 61 -4.21 2.47 -9.97
C VAL A 61 -5.37 1.88 -10.77
N ILE A 62 -6.50 2.60 -10.87
CA ILE A 62 -7.67 2.21 -11.68
C ILE A 62 -7.26 1.87 -13.12
N ASN A 63 -6.54 2.80 -13.75
CA ASN A 63 -6.15 2.65 -15.15
C ASN A 63 -5.15 1.52 -15.37
N HIS A 64 -4.35 1.18 -14.35
CA HIS A 64 -3.40 0.11 -14.46
C HIS A 64 -4.04 -1.26 -14.24
N LEU A 65 -4.91 -1.40 -13.25
CA LEU A 65 -5.69 -2.61 -12.99
C LEU A 65 -6.54 -3.03 -14.20
N LYS A 66 -7.17 -2.07 -14.88
CA LYS A 66 -7.95 -2.34 -16.11
C LYS A 66 -7.14 -3.02 -17.22
N LYS A 67 -5.82 -2.81 -17.27
CA LYS A 67 -4.95 -3.43 -18.28
C LYS A 67 -4.68 -4.91 -17.98
N ILE A 68 -4.82 -5.31 -16.72
CA ILE A 68 -4.59 -6.69 -16.26
C ILE A 68 -5.75 -7.60 -16.63
N ASP A 69 -6.98 -7.07 -16.66
CA ASP A 69 -8.22 -7.83 -16.79
C ASP A 69 -8.20 -8.82 -17.98
N GLU A 70 -7.87 -8.32 -19.17
CA GLU A 70 -7.85 -9.12 -20.39
C GLU A 70 -6.75 -10.20 -20.41
N PRO A 71 -5.45 -9.88 -20.19
CA PRO A 71 -4.42 -10.93 -20.16
C PRO A 71 -4.62 -11.94 -19.02
N HIS A 72 -5.17 -11.52 -17.87
CA HIS A 72 -5.51 -12.42 -16.77
C HIS A 72 -6.61 -13.42 -17.17
N LYS A 73 -7.72 -12.93 -17.74
CA LYS A 73 -8.80 -13.79 -18.25
C LYS A 73 -8.30 -14.74 -19.32
N ARG A 74 -7.50 -14.23 -20.29
CA ARG A 74 -6.94 -15.05 -21.36
C ARG A 74 -6.06 -16.18 -20.82
N LEU A 75 -5.22 -15.93 -19.82
CA LEU A 75 -4.38 -16.97 -19.22
C LEU A 75 -5.22 -18.12 -18.64
N HIS A 76 -6.27 -17.81 -17.89
CA HIS A 76 -7.17 -18.83 -17.33
C HIS A 76 -7.98 -19.58 -18.40
N VAL A 77 -8.39 -18.89 -19.47
CA VAL A 77 -9.01 -19.53 -20.64
C VAL A 77 -8.05 -20.52 -21.29
N ILE A 78 -6.78 -20.16 -21.46
CA ILE A 78 -5.77 -21.09 -22.00
C ILE A 78 -5.58 -22.30 -21.07
N GLY A 79 -5.54 -22.09 -19.75
CA GLY A 79 -5.50 -23.20 -18.79
C GLY A 79 -6.64 -24.20 -19.01
N ALA A 80 -7.86 -23.70 -19.24
CA ALA A 80 -9.02 -24.54 -19.54
C ALA A 80 -8.91 -25.24 -20.91
N GLU A 81 -8.40 -24.54 -21.93
CA GLU A 81 -8.12 -25.13 -23.25
C GLU A 81 -7.10 -26.29 -23.14
N VAL A 82 -6.02 -26.10 -22.39
CA VAL A 82 -4.97 -27.12 -22.18
C VAL A 82 -5.54 -28.36 -21.49
N VAL A 83 -6.29 -28.20 -20.38
CA VAL A 83 -6.94 -29.34 -19.69
C VAL A 83 -7.84 -30.13 -20.65
N LYS A 84 -8.61 -29.42 -21.49
CA LYS A 84 -9.50 -30.05 -22.47
C LYS A 84 -8.71 -30.81 -23.54
N LEU A 85 -7.63 -30.24 -24.06
CA LEU A 85 -6.79 -30.87 -25.08
C LEU A 85 -6.07 -32.11 -24.55
N LEU A 86 -5.54 -32.06 -23.32
CA LEU A 86 -4.87 -33.20 -22.68
C LEU A 86 -5.83 -34.36 -22.38
N SER A 87 -7.10 -34.05 -22.10
CA SER A 87 -8.14 -35.08 -21.90
C SER A 87 -8.66 -35.71 -23.21
N SER A 88 -8.31 -35.15 -24.37
CA SER A 88 -8.81 -35.58 -25.68
C SER A 88 -7.85 -36.55 -26.37
N SER A 89 -8.33 -37.72 -26.80
CA SER A 89 -7.54 -38.83 -27.38
C SER A 89 -7.15 -38.67 -28.86
N ARG A 90 -7.03 -37.44 -29.39
CA ARG A 90 -6.75 -37.18 -30.82
C ARG A 90 -5.38 -36.53 -31.06
N GLY A 91 -4.73 -36.90 -32.17
CA GLY A 91 -3.39 -36.45 -32.57
C GLY A 91 -3.26 -34.97 -32.97
N ASP A 92 -4.37 -34.27 -33.22
CA ASP A 92 -4.36 -32.82 -33.52
C ASP A 92 -4.14 -31.94 -32.26
N SER A 93 -4.11 -32.56 -31.07
CA SER A 93 -3.93 -31.84 -29.80
C SER A 93 -2.52 -31.24 -29.65
N GLU A 94 -1.49 -31.85 -30.23
CA GLU A 94 -0.10 -31.45 -29.99
C GLU A 94 0.24 -30.10 -30.61
N GLU A 95 -0.08 -29.89 -31.90
CA GLU A 95 0.18 -28.61 -32.57
C GLU A 95 -0.55 -27.44 -31.87
N ARG A 96 -1.79 -27.70 -31.42
CA ARG A 96 -2.57 -26.71 -30.67
C ARG A 96 -1.95 -26.41 -29.31
N LEU A 97 -1.49 -27.43 -28.57
CA LEU A 97 -0.81 -27.26 -27.29
C LEU A 97 0.47 -26.44 -27.45
N GLN A 98 1.26 -26.69 -28.51
CA GLN A 98 2.46 -25.90 -28.79
C GLN A 98 2.13 -24.45 -29.16
N ALA A 99 1.06 -24.20 -29.93
CA ALA A 99 0.61 -22.85 -30.23
C ALA A 99 0.18 -22.08 -28.96
N LEU A 100 -0.52 -22.74 -28.03
CA LEU A 100 -0.89 -22.16 -26.74
C LEU A 100 0.34 -21.89 -25.87
N LYS A 101 1.29 -22.83 -25.84
CA LYS A 101 2.57 -22.66 -25.13
C LYS A 101 3.30 -21.41 -25.61
N GLN A 102 3.39 -21.24 -26.93
CA GLN A 102 4.01 -20.09 -27.57
C GLN A 102 3.32 -18.77 -27.18
N GLU A 103 1.97 -18.73 -27.24
CA GLU A 103 1.19 -17.55 -26.83
C GLU A 103 1.45 -17.16 -25.37
N VAL A 104 1.53 -18.15 -24.48
CA VAL A 104 1.83 -17.95 -23.05
C VAL A 104 3.24 -17.40 -22.86
N CYS A 105 4.25 -18.04 -23.45
CA CYS A 105 5.66 -17.68 -23.26
C CYS A 105 6.02 -16.32 -23.86
N GLU A 106 5.59 -16.04 -25.09
CA GLU A 106 6.07 -14.87 -25.83
C GLU A 106 5.29 -13.59 -25.55
N ARG A 107 4.03 -13.73 -25.11
CA ARG A 107 3.13 -12.58 -24.98
C ARG A 107 2.46 -12.52 -23.62
N LEU A 108 1.65 -13.51 -23.26
CA LEU A 108 0.75 -13.37 -22.11
C LEU A 108 1.47 -13.34 -20.77
N ALA A 109 2.40 -14.26 -20.52
CA ALA A 109 3.09 -14.30 -19.24
C ALA A 109 3.97 -13.05 -19.01
N PRO A 110 4.83 -12.62 -19.95
CA PRO A 110 5.58 -11.37 -19.78
C PRO A 110 4.69 -10.15 -19.60
N GLU A 111 3.59 -10.04 -20.37
CA GLU A 111 2.63 -8.95 -20.27
C GLU A 111 1.94 -8.93 -18.90
N LEU A 112 1.33 -10.05 -18.50
CA LEU A 112 0.56 -10.16 -17.26
C LEU A 112 1.44 -9.94 -16.03
N ILE A 113 2.57 -10.65 -15.95
CA ILE A 113 3.50 -10.54 -14.81
C ILE A 113 4.04 -9.10 -14.72
N GLY A 114 4.43 -8.51 -15.85
CA GLY A 114 4.89 -7.12 -15.89
C GLY A 114 3.84 -6.12 -15.43
N LEU A 115 2.56 -6.33 -15.76
CA LEU A 115 1.45 -5.50 -15.28
C LEU A 115 1.20 -5.69 -13.77
N LEU A 116 1.26 -6.92 -13.25
CA LEU A 116 1.10 -7.19 -11.82
C LEU A 116 2.24 -6.56 -11.00
N GLU A 117 3.49 -6.72 -11.42
CA GLU A 117 4.67 -6.12 -10.75
C GLU A 117 4.62 -4.59 -10.78
N LYS A 118 4.21 -4.01 -11.90
CA LYS A 118 4.06 -2.56 -12.01
C LYS A 118 2.89 -2.04 -11.17
N THR A 119 1.82 -2.82 -11.00
CA THR A 119 0.71 -2.49 -10.09
C THR A 119 1.17 -2.48 -8.64
N LEU A 120 1.91 -3.51 -8.22
CA LEU A 120 2.51 -3.57 -6.89
C LEU A 120 3.36 -2.31 -6.64
N LYS A 121 4.17 -1.90 -7.63
CA LYS A 121 4.98 -0.69 -7.53
C LYS A 121 4.13 0.59 -7.45
N ILE A 122 3.15 0.77 -8.34
CA ILE A 122 2.29 1.97 -8.33
C ILE A 122 1.55 2.11 -7.01
N ILE A 123 1.04 1.00 -6.46
CA ILE A 123 0.32 1.03 -5.18
C ILE A 123 1.27 1.41 -4.05
N LYS A 124 2.47 0.81 -3.99
CA LYS A 124 3.51 1.18 -3.02
C LYS A 124 3.91 2.65 -3.13
N ASP A 125 4.18 3.12 -4.34
CA ASP A 125 4.59 4.50 -4.62
C ASP A 125 3.42 5.50 -4.40
N SER A 126 2.17 5.02 -4.39
CA SER A 126 0.98 5.85 -4.15
C SER A 126 0.69 6.09 -2.67
N ILE A 127 1.30 5.30 -1.77
CA ILE A 127 1.33 5.61 -0.35
C ILE A 127 2.28 6.80 -0.21
N ARG A 128 1.70 8.01 -0.22
CA ARG A 128 2.47 9.24 -0.02
C ARG A 128 2.81 9.30 1.45
N GLU A 129 4.07 9.02 1.80
CA GLU A 129 4.60 9.36 3.12
C GLU A 129 4.45 10.86 3.32
N MET A 130 3.49 11.25 4.15
CA MET A 130 3.32 12.63 4.60
C MET A 130 4.14 12.81 5.87
N VAL A 131 4.91 13.90 5.96
CA VAL A 131 5.61 14.24 7.20
C VAL A 131 4.85 15.36 7.91
N VAL A 132 4.31 15.05 9.09
CA VAL A 132 3.76 16.05 10.02
C VAL A 132 4.91 16.55 10.89
N ILE A 133 5.23 17.84 10.78
CA ILE A 133 6.25 18.46 11.62
C ILE A 133 5.61 18.94 12.92
N LEU A 134 6.12 18.45 14.04
CA LEU A 134 5.80 18.91 15.39
C LEU A 134 6.93 19.79 15.91
N GLU A 135 6.57 20.94 16.45
CA GLU A 135 7.51 21.81 17.16
C GLU A 135 7.24 21.69 18.67
N PHE A 136 8.27 21.31 19.43
CA PHE A 136 8.19 21.26 20.89
C PHE A 136 9.46 21.80 21.52
N SER A 137 9.31 22.82 22.37
CA SER A 137 10.43 23.49 23.06
C SER A 137 11.56 23.97 22.12
N GLY A 138 11.25 24.39 20.88
CA GLY A 138 12.24 24.88 19.89
C GLY A 138 12.89 23.80 19.02
N ALA A 139 12.52 22.53 19.20
CA ALA A 139 13.00 21.42 18.39
C ALA A 139 11.89 20.88 17.49
N ASN A 140 12.28 20.47 16.28
CA ASN A 140 11.37 19.93 15.27
C ASN A 140 11.47 18.40 15.21
N ILE A 141 10.33 17.72 15.30
CA ILE A 141 10.19 16.28 15.07
C ILE A 141 9.30 16.05 13.86
N GLY A 142 9.72 15.20 12.92
CA GLY A 142 8.89 14.76 11.80
C GLY A 142 8.20 13.43 12.13
N LEU A 143 6.88 13.37 11.99
CA LEU A 143 6.11 12.13 12.02
C LEU A 143 5.74 11.72 10.61
N ILE A 144 6.14 10.52 10.19
CA ILE A 144 5.71 9.94 8.92
C ILE A 144 4.30 9.35 9.13
N VAL A 145 3.36 9.77 8.31
CA VAL A 145 1.96 9.31 8.32
C VAL A 145 1.51 8.98 6.90
N ASP A 146 0.52 8.09 6.79
CA ASP A 146 -0.06 7.70 5.51
C ASP A 146 -0.92 8.82 4.90
N GLU A 147 -1.75 9.49 5.71
CA GLU A 147 -2.65 10.56 5.27
C GLU A 147 -3.01 11.53 6.42
N VAL A 148 -3.30 12.79 6.07
CA VAL A 148 -3.98 13.75 6.97
C VAL A 148 -5.43 13.92 6.51
N HIS A 149 -6.38 13.37 7.27
CA HIS A 149 -7.80 13.39 6.90
C HIS A 149 -8.48 14.73 7.16
N SER A 150 -8.16 15.43 8.26
CA SER A 150 -8.92 16.60 8.69
C SER A 150 -8.17 17.46 9.72
N VAL A 151 -8.46 18.77 9.71
CA VAL A 151 -8.17 19.69 10.82
C VAL A 151 -9.50 20.08 11.45
N GLU A 152 -9.69 19.74 12.73
CA GLU A 152 -10.94 19.97 13.45
C GLU A 152 -10.75 20.10 14.95
N VAL A 153 -11.77 20.63 15.62
CA VAL A 153 -11.90 20.60 17.08
C VAL A 153 -12.60 19.30 17.47
N LEU A 154 -12.03 18.58 18.42
CA LEU A 154 -12.53 17.25 18.82
C LEU A 154 -13.42 17.33 20.06
N SER A 155 -14.38 16.41 20.16
CA SER A 155 -15.15 16.19 21.40
C SER A 155 -14.48 15.11 22.25
N TYR A 156 -13.98 15.48 23.42
CA TYR A 156 -13.30 14.56 24.33
C TYR A 156 -14.30 13.62 25.02
N LEU A 157 -14.08 12.32 24.86
CA LEU A 157 -14.89 11.29 25.51
C LEU A 157 -14.25 10.90 26.85
N SER A 158 -14.30 11.80 27.85
CA SER A 158 -13.86 11.59 29.24
C SER A 158 -12.37 11.20 29.47
N LYS A 159 -11.78 11.66 30.58
CA LYS A 159 -10.36 11.41 30.93
C LYS A 159 -10.11 10.07 31.63
N ASP A 160 -11.16 9.33 31.97
CA ASP A 160 -11.12 8.23 32.94
C ASP A 160 -11.43 6.87 32.31
N MET A 161 -10.76 6.54 31.20
CA MET A 161 -10.57 5.14 30.86
C MET A 161 -9.09 4.82 30.89
N ASP A 162 -8.79 3.67 31.45
CA ASP A 162 -7.47 3.07 31.64
C ASP A 162 -6.88 2.66 30.26
N LEU A 163 -6.77 3.62 29.34
CA LEU A 163 -6.39 3.42 27.95
C LEU A 163 -4.93 2.97 27.83
N LYS A 164 -4.10 3.31 28.83
CA LYS A 164 -2.73 2.80 28.98
C LYS A 164 -2.69 1.29 29.13
N SER A 165 -3.66 0.69 29.85
CA SER A 165 -3.75 -0.77 30.00
C SER A 165 -4.41 -1.43 28.77
N ALA A 166 -5.34 -0.74 28.10
CA ALA A 166 -6.01 -1.25 26.90
C ALA A 166 -5.12 -1.28 25.64
N TYR A 167 -4.29 -0.25 25.42
CA TYR A 167 -3.44 -0.12 24.24
C TYR A 167 -1.96 -0.41 24.51
N GLY A 168 -1.53 -0.52 25.78
CA GLY A 168 -0.15 -0.83 26.15
C GLY A 168 0.89 0.19 25.68
N SER A 169 0.47 1.38 25.24
CA SER A 169 1.34 2.38 24.62
C SER A 169 1.47 3.61 25.50
N LYS A 170 2.70 4.03 25.77
CA LYS A 170 2.99 5.30 26.46
C LYS A 170 2.70 6.53 25.59
N TYR A 171 2.54 6.35 24.28
CA TYR A 171 2.35 7.44 23.32
C TYR A 171 0.88 7.85 23.14
N ILE A 172 -0.06 7.21 23.81
CA ILE A 172 -1.49 7.51 23.70
C ILE A 172 -1.98 8.12 25.02
N ASN A 173 -2.54 9.33 24.95
CA ASN A 173 -3.04 10.05 26.12
C ASN A 173 -4.54 9.81 26.34
N SER A 174 -5.34 9.81 25.28
CA SER A 174 -6.80 9.70 25.38
C SER A 174 -7.46 9.30 24.06
N VAL A 175 -8.78 9.10 24.10
CA VAL A 175 -9.64 8.90 22.92
C VAL A 175 -10.56 10.11 22.80
N ALA A 176 -10.78 10.56 21.58
CA ALA A 176 -11.79 11.57 21.26
C ALA A 176 -12.68 11.10 20.13
N LYS A 177 -13.78 11.81 19.88
CA LYS A 177 -14.62 11.60 18.70
C LYS A 177 -14.39 12.73 17.70
N SER A 178 -14.15 12.37 16.44
CA SER A 178 -14.13 13.29 15.31
C SER A 178 -15.55 13.75 15.01
N ASN A 179 -15.74 15.06 14.89
CA ASN A 179 -17.04 15.65 14.57
C ASN A 179 -17.33 15.56 13.06
N LYS A 180 -16.28 15.52 12.23
CA LYS A 180 -16.40 15.41 10.77
C LYS A 180 -16.52 13.98 10.27
N MET A 181 -15.80 13.05 10.89
CA MET A 181 -15.73 11.66 10.44
C MET A 181 -16.70 10.74 11.19
N ASP A 182 -17.31 11.21 12.28
CA ASP A 182 -18.16 10.41 13.19
C ASP A 182 -17.43 9.18 13.79
N GLU A 183 -16.11 9.21 13.79
CA GLU A 183 -15.23 8.11 14.24
C GLU A 183 -14.52 8.43 15.56
N MET A 184 -14.08 7.39 16.26
CA MET A 184 -13.18 7.54 17.42
C MET A 184 -11.73 7.68 16.95
N VAL A 185 -11.04 8.67 17.50
CA VAL A 185 -9.63 8.96 17.19
C VAL A 185 -8.78 8.84 18.45
N LEU A 186 -7.56 8.33 18.29
CA LEU A 186 -6.57 8.25 19.37
C LEU A 186 -5.77 9.55 19.43
N LEU A 187 -5.67 10.12 20.63
CA LEU A 187 -4.87 11.31 20.87
C LEU A 187 -3.48 10.92 21.31
N VAL A 188 -2.52 11.27 20.46
CA VAL A 188 -1.10 11.01 20.65
C VAL A 188 -0.50 12.02 21.64
N ASP A 189 0.31 11.54 22.57
CA ASP A 189 1.05 12.36 23.54
C ASP A 189 2.39 12.85 22.94
N GLU A 190 2.39 14.10 22.48
CA GLU A 190 3.57 14.79 21.95
C GLU A 190 4.77 14.76 22.91
N ARG A 191 4.54 14.82 24.22
CA ARG A 191 5.61 14.82 25.23
C ARG A 191 6.32 13.48 25.28
N SER A 192 5.54 12.39 25.32
CA SER A 192 6.08 11.02 25.34
C SER A 192 6.87 10.68 24.07
N ILE A 193 6.47 11.25 22.92
CA ILE A 193 7.24 11.15 21.66
C ILE A 193 8.57 11.89 21.81
N PHE A 194 8.53 13.14 22.27
CA PHE A 194 9.70 13.98 22.43
C PHE A 194 10.72 13.42 23.44
N ASP A 195 10.25 12.91 24.57
CA ASP A 195 11.09 12.27 25.60
C ASP A 195 11.81 11.04 25.05
N THR A 196 11.15 10.27 24.18
CA THR A 196 11.77 9.12 23.52
C THR A 196 12.85 9.56 22.54
N PHE A 197 12.61 10.65 21.80
CA PHE A 197 13.60 11.22 20.89
C PHE A 197 14.83 11.75 21.64
N LYS A 198 14.63 12.48 22.75
CA LYS A 198 15.71 12.95 23.63
C LYS A 198 16.53 11.79 24.21
N ALA A 199 15.87 10.72 24.64
CA ALA A 199 16.54 9.54 25.20
C ALA A 199 17.35 8.75 24.16
N SER A 200 17.12 8.98 22.86
CA SER A 200 17.79 8.27 21.76
C SER A 200 19.12 8.90 21.28
N ASN A 201 19.72 9.81 22.06
CA ASN A 201 21.01 10.46 21.77
C ASN A 201 21.05 11.36 20.52
N VAL A 202 19.92 11.90 20.08
CA VAL A 202 19.95 13.06 19.18
C VAL A 202 20.26 14.28 20.05
N ASP A 203 21.33 15.01 19.73
CA ASP A 203 21.80 16.17 20.52
C ASP A 203 20.85 17.37 20.31
N VAL A 204 19.70 17.31 20.99
CA VAL A 204 18.62 18.32 20.87
C VAL A 204 19.06 19.65 21.50
N GLU A 205 19.86 19.61 22.57
CA GLU A 205 20.33 20.82 23.27
C GLU A 205 21.19 21.71 22.37
N ALA A 206 22.04 21.12 21.52
CA ALA A 206 22.84 21.86 20.53
C ALA A 206 21.99 22.56 19.43
N ILE A 207 20.75 22.11 19.21
CA ILE A 207 19.79 22.73 18.28
C ILE A 207 19.04 23.88 18.95
N LEU A 208 18.70 23.71 20.23
CA LEU A 208 17.97 24.72 21.03
C LEU A 208 18.82 25.95 21.35
N GLU A 209 20.11 25.77 21.65
CA GLU A 209 21.01 26.90 21.93
C GLU A 209 21.25 27.80 20.71
N LYS A 210 21.14 27.28 19.48
CA LYS A 210 21.34 28.07 18.24
C LYS A 210 20.21 29.03 17.90
N GLN A 211 19.02 28.89 18.50
CA GLN A 211 17.86 29.76 18.23
C GLN A 211 17.66 30.88 19.27
N ALA A 212 18.48 30.92 20.33
CA ALA A 212 18.40 31.93 21.38
C ALA A 212 19.23 33.20 21.11
N GLU A 213 19.91 33.32 19.96
CA GLU A 213 20.61 34.56 19.61
C GLU A 213 19.61 35.67 19.24
N PRO A 214 19.70 36.87 19.85
CA PRO A 214 18.76 37.94 19.58
C PRO A 214 18.93 38.46 18.15
N VAL A 215 17.82 38.51 17.41
CA VAL A 215 17.74 39.17 16.11
C VAL A 215 18.11 40.64 16.30
N VAL A 216 19.31 41.02 15.86
CA VAL A 216 19.72 42.43 15.80
C VAL A 216 18.86 43.14 14.78
N GLU A 217 17.90 43.92 15.27
CA GLU A 217 16.99 44.76 14.49
C GLU A 217 17.82 45.80 13.72
N LYS A 218 17.98 45.59 12.41
CA LYS A 218 18.58 46.60 11.53
C LYS A 218 17.52 47.66 11.28
N THR A 219 17.73 48.86 11.82
CA THR A 219 16.92 50.04 11.53
C THR A 219 16.91 50.34 10.02
N PRO A 220 15.76 50.70 9.43
CA PRO A 220 15.67 51.03 8.00
C PRO A 220 16.41 52.33 7.68
N PRO A 221 16.99 52.48 6.48
CA PRO A 221 17.67 53.70 6.09
C PRO A 221 16.67 54.85 5.88
N GLU A 222 17.06 56.01 6.40
CA GLU A 222 16.33 57.28 6.35
C GLU A 222 16.16 57.76 4.90
N VAL A 223 14.91 57.98 4.48
CA VAL A 223 14.58 58.48 3.14
C VAL A 223 14.76 59.99 3.11
N VAL A 224 15.84 60.46 2.48
CA VAL A 224 16.08 61.88 2.23
C VAL A 224 15.12 62.39 1.15
N PRO A 225 14.34 63.47 1.39
CA PRO A 225 13.45 64.02 0.38
C PRO A 225 14.26 64.81 -0.68
N LYS A 226 13.98 64.56 -1.96
CA LYS A 226 14.49 65.37 -3.07
C LYS A 226 13.63 66.64 -3.19
N ASN A 227 14.27 67.80 -3.04
CA ASN A 227 13.79 69.08 -3.58
C ASN A 227 14.38 69.30 -4.97
#